data_AF-A0A961CF69-F1
#
_entry.id   AF-A0A961CF69-F1
#
_cell.length_a   1.000
_cell.length_b   1.000
_cell.length_c   1.000
_cell.angle_alpha   90.00
_cell.angle_beta   90.00
_cell.angle_gamma   90.00
#
_symmetry.space_group_name_H-M   'P 1'
#
loop_
_entity.id
_entity.type
_entity.pdbx_description
1 polymer ?
#
loop_
_entity_poly.entity_id
_entity_poly.type
_entity_poly.pdbx_seq_one_letter_code
_entity_poly.pdbx_strand_id
1 'polypeptide(L)'
;CAVGGSQCGFCTPGIVVRLEAHRARTGGLDRTTIDKALAAHLCRCTGWQTIVEAALDVSDAADGPAGEGLRGRDVDAAARRATLEGGAPQRVGPDVALGAGGFAADTAPDDALVAVPDGAGGWVVAESLSAARQAAGKVQGRRTTVRPAPPLDVPPGEW
;
A
#
# COMPACT_ATOMS: atom_id res chain seq x y z
N CYS A 1 -10.19 3.03 14.05
CA CYS A 1 -9.85 4.17 13.16
C CYS A 1 -10.87 5.30 13.38
N ALA A 2 -10.51 6.36 14.12
CA ALA A 2 -11.45 7.43 14.49
C ALA A 2 -12.11 8.13 13.27
N VAL A 3 -11.39 8.21 12.15
CA VAL A 3 -11.86 8.89 10.92
C VAL A 3 -11.74 8.05 9.64
N GLY A 4 -11.40 6.76 9.73
CA GLY A 4 -11.27 5.91 8.54
C GLY A 4 -9.99 6.13 7.71
N GLY A 5 -8.90 6.61 8.34
CA GLY A 5 -7.59 6.82 7.69
C GLY A 5 -6.86 5.55 7.23
N SER A 6 -7.39 4.35 7.51
CA SER A 6 -6.85 3.07 7.04
C SER A 6 -7.98 2.22 6.47
N GLN A 7 -7.95 1.99 5.15
CA GLN A 7 -8.88 1.13 4.43
C GLN A 7 -8.23 -0.23 4.11
N CYS A 8 -7.46 -0.35 3.03
CA CYS A 8 -6.75 -1.59 2.70
C CYS A 8 -5.56 -1.90 3.63
N GLY A 9 -5.12 -0.93 4.45
CA GLY A 9 -4.03 -1.11 5.41
C GLY A 9 -2.61 -1.11 4.85
N PHE A 10 -2.42 -1.30 3.54
CA PHE A 10 -1.08 -1.52 2.96
C PHE A 10 -0.10 -0.36 3.19
N CYS A 11 -0.57 0.88 3.01
CA CYS A 11 0.26 2.07 3.21
C CYS A 11 0.38 2.50 4.68
N THR A 12 -0.46 1.97 5.57
CA THR A 12 -0.66 2.51 6.92
C THR A 12 0.60 2.44 7.79
N PRO A 13 1.33 1.31 7.90
CA PRO A 13 2.51 1.22 8.75
C PRO A 13 3.60 2.23 8.36
N GLY A 14 3.86 2.39 7.05
CA GLY A 14 4.85 3.34 6.55
C GLY A 14 4.47 4.80 6.84
N ILE A 15 3.18 5.13 6.75
CA ILE A 15 2.66 6.47 7.08
C ILE A 15 2.83 6.76 8.57
N VAL A 16 2.48 5.82 9.44
CA VAL A 16 2.60 5.97 10.90
C VAL A 16 4.06 6.21 11.29
N VAL A 17 4.99 5.38 10.80
CA VAL A 17 6.43 5.52 11.07
C VAL A 17 6.95 6.87 10.58
N ARG A 18 6.52 7.32 9.39
CA ARG A 18 6.94 8.60 8.82
C ARG A 18 6.48 9.78 9.65
N LEU A 19 5.20 9.81 10.02
CA LEU A 19 4.62 10.89 10.82
C LEU A 19 5.24 10.94 12.22
N GLU A 20 5.41 9.79 12.87
CA GLU A 20 6.05 9.72 14.18
C GLU A 20 7.49 10.23 14.12
N ALA A 21 8.26 9.84 13.10
CA ALA A 21 9.62 10.34 12.91
C ALA A 21 9.67 11.86 12.74
N HIS A 22 8.67 12.48 12.11
CA HIS A 22 8.58 13.94 12.04
C HIS A 22 8.19 14.54 13.39
N ARG A 23 7.11 14.05 14.03
CA ARG A 23 6.64 14.49 15.35
C ARG A 23 7.78 14.51 16.38
N ALA A 24 8.57 13.43 16.42
CA ALA A 24 9.70 13.30 17.33
C ALA A 24 10.83 14.34 17.08
N ARG A 25 10.99 14.83 15.85
CA ARG A 25 11.98 15.86 15.49
C ARG A 25 11.48 17.29 15.68
N THR A 26 10.21 17.55 15.39
CA THR A 26 9.64 18.91 15.35
C THR A 26 8.83 19.25 16.59
N GLY A 27 8.59 18.28 17.50
CA GLY A 27 7.80 18.47 18.71
C GLY A 27 6.29 18.48 18.48
N GLY A 28 5.83 18.19 17.27
CA GLY A 28 4.40 18.21 16.92
C GLY A 28 4.13 17.96 15.44
N LEU A 29 2.85 17.83 15.09
CA LEU A 29 2.36 17.66 13.73
C LEU A 29 1.36 18.77 13.41
N ASP A 30 1.76 19.73 12.58
CA ASP A 30 0.82 20.66 11.95
C ASP A 30 0.51 20.22 10.51
N ARG A 31 -0.47 20.87 9.88
CA ARG A 31 -0.90 20.54 8.52
C ARG A 31 0.26 20.59 7.51
N THR A 32 1.11 21.60 7.60
CA THR A 32 2.24 21.80 6.69
C THR A 32 3.28 20.68 6.83
N THR A 33 3.54 20.26 8.06
CA THR A 33 4.47 19.18 8.40
C THR A 33 3.93 17.85 7.93
N ILE A 34 2.63 17.58 8.12
CA ILE A 34 1.97 16.37 7.63
C ILE A 34 2.06 16.29 6.10
N ASP A 35 1.70 17.36 5.38
CA ASP A 35 1.72 17.37 3.91
C ASP A 35 3.16 17.15 3.37
N LYS A 36 4.16 17.80 3.98
CA LYS A 36 5.58 17.57 3.63
C LYS A 36 6.06 16.17 3.98
N ALA A 37 5.63 15.63 5.12
CA ALA A 37 6.01 14.30 5.57
C ALA A 37 5.49 13.22 4.61
N LEU A 38 4.27 13.40 4.11
CA LEU A 38 3.54 12.43 3.29
C LEU A 38 3.71 12.64 1.77
N ALA A 39 4.40 13.69 1.33
CA ALA A 39 4.61 13.98 -0.10
C ALA A 39 5.23 12.82 -0.91
N ALA A 40 6.00 11.93 -0.26
CA ALA A 40 6.60 10.75 -0.88
C ALA A 40 5.81 9.44 -0.65
N HIS A 41 4.69 9.48 0.07
CA HIS A 41 3.83 8.33 0.30
C HIS A 41 2.70 8.28 -0.73
N LEU A 42 2.27 7.08 -1.08
CA LEU A 42 1.13 6.85 -1.95
C LEU A 42 0.05 6.07 -1.20
N CYS A 43 -1.16 6.62 -1.19
CA CYS A 43 -2.38 5.94 -0.74
C CYS A 43 -3.41 6.02 -1.86
N ARG A 44 -3.92 4.88 -2.30
CA ARG A 44 -4.94 4.83 -3.36
C ARG A 44 -6.38 4.80 -2.84
N CYS A 45 -6.57 4.55 -1.54
CA CYS A 45 -7.87 4.26 -0.97
C CYS A 45 -8.55 5.49 -0.33
N THR A 46 -7.81 6.29 0.44
CA THR A 46 -8.41 7.28 1.35
C THR A 46 -8.61 8.67 0.75
N GLY A 47 -7.95 8.98 -0.38
CA GLY A 47 -7.90 10.35 -0.89
C GLY A 47 -7.20 11.32 0.06
N TRP A 48 -6.40 10.83 1.01
CA TRP A 48 -5.60 11.57 1.99
C TRP A 48 -6.33 12.28 3.12
N GLN A 49 -7.54 12.79 2.90
CA GLN A 49 -8.24 13.62 3.88
C GLN A 49 -8.31 12.96 5.26
N THR A 50 -8.78 11.71 5.33
CA THR A 50 -8.94 10.98 6.60
C THR A 50 -7.61 10.58 7.26
N ILE A 51 -6.50 10.55 6.51
CA ILE A 51 -5.16 10.34 7.07
C ILE A 51 -4.66 11.63 7.74
N VAL A 52 -4.88 12.77 7.09
CA VAL A 52 -4.50 14.08 7.61
C VAL A 52 -5.31 14.42 8.87
N GLU A 53 -6.63 14.20 8.83
CA GLU A 53 -7.51 14.34 10.00
C GLU A 53 -7.02 13.47 11.16
N ALA A 54 -6.74 12.18 10.90
CA ALA A 54 -6.22 11.28 11.93
C ALA A 54 -4.86 11.73 12.51
N ALA A 55 -3.99 12.34 11.69
CA ALA A 55 -2.69 12.83 12.17
C ALA A 55 -2.82 14.10 13.02
N LEU A 56 -3.75 14.99 12.67
CA LEU A 56 -4.06 16.20 13.44
C LEU A 56 -4.73 15.87 14.78
N ASP A 57 -5.62 14.87 14.83
CA ASP A 57 -6.27 14.41 16.07
C ASP A 57 -5.28 13.94 17.16
N VAL A 58 -4.10 13.47 16.74
CA VAL A 58 -3.04 12.97 17.64
C VAL A 58 -1.99 14.06 17.93
N SER A 59 -2.12 15.22 17.29
CA SER A 59 -1.29 16.39 17.55
C SER A 59 -1.91 17.23 18.67
N ASP A 60 -1.09 17.89 19.49
CA ASP A 60 -1.55 18.86 20.49
C ASP A 60 -2.24 20.11 19.87
N ALA A 61 -2.40 20.15 18.54
CA ALA A 61 -3.14 21.18 17.80
C ALA A 61 -4.64 20.86 17.63
N ALA A 62 -5.15 19.78 18.22
CA ALA A 62 -6.58 19.48 18.25
C ALA A 62 -7.27 20.19 19.42
N ASP A 63 -8.11 21.20 19.13
CA ASP A 63 -9.05 21.81 20.09
C ASP A 63 -10.27 20.89 20.42
N GLY A 64 -10.16 19.59 20.14
CA GLY A 64 -11.23 18.60 20.34
C GLY A 64 -10.77 17.46 21.26
N PRO A 65 -11.70 16.74 21.92
CA PRO A 65 -11.33 15.68 22.85
C PRO A 65 -10.59 14.55 22.12
N ALA A 66 -9.28 14.50 22.33
CA ALA A 66 -8.44 13.41 21.85
C ALA A 66 -9.01 12.06 22.29
N GLY A 67 -9.45 11.25 21.33
CA GLY A 67 -9.81 9.85 21.57
C GLY A 67 -11.27 9.53 21.92
N GLU A 68 -12.23 10.47 21.84
CA GLU A 68 -13.64 10.11 21.99
C GLU A 68 -14.14 9.17 20.87
N GLY A 69 -13.65 9.34 19.64
CA GLY A 69 -14.06 8.53 18.49
C GLY A 69 -13.50 7.09 18.45
N LEU A 70 -12.60 6.72 19.36
CA LEU A 70 -12.00 5.38 19.45
C LEU A 70 -12.68 4.50 20.51
N ARG A 71 -13.21 5.11 21.58
CA ARG A 71 -13.81 4.38 22.69
C ARG A 71 -15.17 3.81 22.26
N GLY A 72 -15.27 2.48 22.19
CA GLY A 72 -16.54 1.78 21.98
C GLY A 72 -16.89 1.39 20.54
N ARG A 73 -15.95 1.45 19.58
CA ARG A 73 -16.19 0.83 18.27
C ARG A 73 -16.05 -0.68 18.34
N ASP A 74 -17.03 -1.37 17.79
CA ASP A 74 -16.97 -2.81 17.53
C ASP A 74 -16.16 -3.08 16.26
N VAL A 75 -14.87 -3.41 16.46
CA VAL A 75 -13.95 -3.72 15.36
C VAL A 75 -14.29 -5.04 14.68
N ASP A 76 -14.91 -5.98 15.40
CA ASP A 76 -15.31 -7.28 14.86
C ASP A 76 -16.51 -7.13 13.93
N ALA A 77 -17.50 -6.33 14.33
CA ALA A 77 -18.62 -5.96 13.45
C ALA A 77 -18.14 -5.20 12.21
N ALA A 78 -17.16 -4.29 12.37
CA ALA A 78 -16.57 -3.56 11.25
C ALA A 78 -15.83 -4.50 10.28
N ALA A 79 -15.02 -5.43 10.79
CA ALA A 79 -14.33 -6.43 9.99
C ALA A 79 -15.31 -7.36 9.26
N ARG A 80 -16.38 -7.79 9.95
CA ARG A 80 -17.45 -8.61 9.36
C ARG A 80 -18.15 -7.87 8.22
N ARG A 81 -18.51 -6.60 8.43
CA ARG A 81 -19.11 -5.75 7.39
C ARG A 81 -18.16 -5.60 6.18
N ALA A 82 -16.89 -5.28 6.41
CA ALA A 82 -15.90 -5.14 5.35
C ALA A 82 -15.70 -6.44 4.56
N THR A 83 -15.75 -7.60 5.25
CA THR A 83 -15.68 -8.91 4.61
C THR A 83 -16.89 -9.16 3.70
N LEU A 84 -18.09 -8.82 4.15
CA LEU A 84 -19.32 -8.95 3.36
C LEU A 84 -19.32 -8.03 2.13
N GLU A 85 -18.94 -6.77 2.31
CA GLU A 85 -18.90 -5.78 1.22
C GLU A 85 -17.76 -6.05 0.21
N GLY A 86 -16.60 -6.53 0.68
CA GLY A 86 -15.43 -6.81 -0.14
C GLY A 86 -15.39 -8.20 -0.77
N GLY A 87 -16.23 -9.14 -0.32
CA GLY A 87 -16.24 -10.52 -0.81
C GLY A 87 -14.97 -11.33 -0.49
N ALA A 88 -14.13 -10.83 0.41
CA ALA A 88 -12.88 -11.46 0.83
C ALA A 88 -12.62 -11.15 2.31
N PRO A 89 -11.95 -12.03 3.08
CA PRO A 89 -11.62 -11.78 4.48
C PRO A 89 -10.93 -10.43 4.66
N GLN A 90 -11.51 -9.55 5.49
CA GLN A 90 -10.94 -8.26 5.84
C GLN A 90 -10.60 -8.22 7.33
N ARG A 91 -9.48 -7.59 7.68
CA ARG A 91 -9.14 -7.25 9.07
C ARG A 91 -9.29 -5.76 9.29
N VAL A 92 -9.87 -5.38 10.42
CA VAL A 92 -10.01 -4.00 10.86
C VAL A 92 -9.54 -3.95 12.29
N GLY A 93 -8.52 -3.15 12.58
CA GLY A 93 -8.01 -3.05 13.93
C GLY A 93 -6.66 -2.35 14.02
N PRO A 94 -6.14 -2.17 15.26
CA PRO A 94 -4.81 -1.64 15.49
C PRO A 94 -3.70 -2.50 14.87
N ASP A 95 -3.91 -3.81 14.79
CA ASP A 95 -3.01 -4.77 14.14
C ASP A 95 -2.68 -4.38 12.69
N VAL A 96 -3.67 -3.90 11.93
CA VAL A 96 -3.46 -3.39 10.57
C VAL A 96 -2.53 -2.18 10.55
N ALA A 97 -2.68 -1.26 11.49
CA ALA A 97 -1.82 -0.08 11.59
C ALA A 97 -0.39 -0.44 12.05
N LEU A 98 -0.25 -1.49 12.85
CA LEU A 98 1.03 -2.05 13.30
C LEU A 98 1.72 -2.93 12.24
N GLY A 99 1.08 -3.16 11.08
CA GLY A 99 1.61 -4.03 10.03
C GLY A 99 1.40 -5.53 10.26
N ALA A 100 0.64 -5.91 11.28
CA ALA A 100 0.29 -7.30 11.59
C ALA A 100 -0.96 -7.80 10.82
N GLY A 101 -1.52 -6.99 9.92
CA GLY A 101 -2.67 -7.38 9.09
C GLY A 101 -2.36 -8.52 8.12
N GLY A 102 -1.11 -8.58 7.64
CA GLY A 102 -0.60 -9.58 6.69
C GLY A 102 -1.16 -9.44 5.27
N PHE A 103 -0.28 -9.31 4.29
CA PHE A 103 -0.59 -9.40 2.87
C PHE A 103 -0.06 -10.73 2.31
N ALA A 104 -0.45 -11.06 1.06
CA ALA A 104 -0.04 -12.31 0.43
C ALA A 104 1.48 -12.54 0.43
N ALA A 105 2.28 -11.47 0.37
CA ALA A 105 3.73 -11.55 0.45
C ALA A 105 4.26 -11.84 1.86
N ASP A 106 3.52 -11.46 2.91
CA ASP A 106 3.90 -11.69 4.31
C ASP A 106 3.58 -13.12 4.76
N THR A 107 2.63 -13.78 4.09
CA THR A 107 2.15 -15.13 4.43
C THR A 107 2.59 -16.21 3.43
N ALA A 108 3.44 -15.85 2.47
CA ALA A 108 3.97 -16.83 1.52
C ALA A 108 4.85 -17.84 2.28
N PRO A 109 4.72 -19.16 2.03
CA PRO A 109 5.63 -20.16 2.58
C PRO A 109 7.10 -19.86 2.23
N ASP A 110 8.02 -20.24 3.11
CA ASP A 110 9.46 -20.02 2.89
C ASP A 110 10.00 -20.74 1.64
N ASP A 111 9.36 -21.84 1.24
CA ASP A 111 9.69 -22.65 0.05
C ASP A 111 8.85 -22.29 -1.18
N ALA A 112 8.10 -21.18 -1.13
CA ALA A 112 7.27 -20.76 -2.25
C ALA A 112 8.12 -20.35 -3.47
N LEU A 113 7.75 -20.85 -4.65
CA LEU A 113 8.35 -20.44 -5.91
C LEU A 113 7.70 -19.17 -6.47
N VAL A 114 8.47 -18.39 -7.21
CA VAL A 114 8.01 -17.16 -7.88
C VAL A 114 7.72 -17.45 -9.35
N ALA A 115 6.47 -17.22 -9.75
CA ALA A 115 6.03 -17.30 -11.14
C ALA A 115 6.01 -15.91 -11.80
N VAL A 116 6.62 -15.78 -12.97
CA VAL A 116 6.61 -14.56 -13.80
C VAL A 116 6.09 -14.91 -15.19
N PRO A 117 5.19 -14.11 -15.79
CA PRO A 117 4.72 -14.37 -17.15
C PRO A 117 5.89 -14.37 -18.15
N ASP A 118 5.92 -15.34 -19.05
CA ASP A 118 6.94 -15.42 -20.11
C ASP A 118 6.67 -14.47 -21.29
N GLY A 119 5.46 -13.89 -21.36
CA GLY A 119 4.99 -13.02 -22.45
C GLY A 119 4.43 -13.74 -23.66
N ALA A 120 4.48 -15.08 -23.70
CA ALA A 120 3.91 -15.95 -24.73
C ALA A 120 2.63 -16.69 -24.25
N GLY A 121 2.10 -16.30 -23.08
CA GLY A 121 0.93 -16.92 -22.47
C GLY A 121 1.25 -18.01 -21.44
N GLY A 122 2.53 -18.25 -21.17
CA GLY A 122 3.02 -19.16 -20.14
C GLY A 122 3.66 -18.43 -18.95
N TRP A 123 4.35 -19.22 -18.12
CA TRP A 123 4.99 -18.78 -16.89
C TRP A 123 6.37 -19.39 -16.76
N VAL A 124 7.32 -18.58 -16.29
CA VAL A 124 8.62 -19.04 -15.79
C VAL A 124 8.57 -19.05 -14.27
N VAL A 125 9.01 -20.14 -13.67
CA VAL A 125 8.98 -20.36 -12.23
C VAL A 125 10.40 -20.54 -11.71
N ALA A 126 10.77 -19.88 -10.62
CA ALA A 126 12.06 -20.04 -9.95
C ALA A 126 11.98 -19.72 -8.45
N GLU A 127 13.03 -20.05 -7.69
CA GLU A 127 13.13 -19.82 -6.24
C GLU A 127 13.19 -18.32 -5.86
N SER A 128 13.51 -17.44 -6.81
CA SER A 128 13.52 -16.00 -6.56
C SER A 128 12.94 -15.20 -7.73
N LEU A 129 12.41 -14.02 -7.42
CA LEU A 129 11.91 -13.08 -8.42
C LEU A 129 13.00 -12.67 -9.42
N SER A 130 14.25 -12.54 -8.95
CA SER A 130 15.39 -12.23 -9.81
C SER A 130 15.66 -13.35 -10.81
N ALA A 131 15.76 -14.60 -10.32
CA ALA A 131 15.98 -15.77 -11.15
C ALA A 131 14.84 -15.98 -12.16
N ALA A 132 13.58 -15.87 -11.72
CA ALA A 132 12.42 -16.01 -12.60
C ALA A 132 12.40 -14.95 -13.71
N ARG A 133 12.71 -13.70 -13.37
CA ARG A 133 12.82 -12.60 -14.36
C ARG A 133 13.95 -12.82 -15.34
N GLN A 134 15.13 -13.22 -14.87
CA GLN A 134 16.28 -13.49 -15.74
C GLN A 134 15.98 -14.64 -16.71
N ALA A 135 15.41 -15.74 -16.21
CA ALA A 135 15.02 -16.88 -17.02
C ALA A 135 13.89 -16.55 -18.02
N ALA A 136 12.96 -15.65 -17.66
CA ALA A 136 11.95 -15.12 -18.58
C ALA A 136 12.51 -14.14 -19.63
N GLY A 137 13.82 -13.85 -19.63
CA GLY A 137 14.41 -12.84 -20.52
C GLY A 137 13.93 -11.43 -20.23
N LYS A 138 13.51 -11.15 -18.98
CA LYS A 138 12.99 -9.85 -18.58
C LYS A 138 14.08 -8.79 -18.57
N VAL A 139 13.89 -7.74 -19.37
CA VAL A 139 14.75 -6.55 -19.35
C VAL A 139 14.25 -5.57 -18.28
N GLN A 140 15.15 -5.14 -17.39
CA GLN A 140 14.87 -4.12 -16.36
C GLN A 140 14.28 -2.85 -17.01
N GLY A 141 13.18 -2.33 -16.45
CA GLY A 141 12.47 -1.17 -17.00
C GLY A 141 11.50 -1.46 -18.14
N ARG A 142 11.48 -2.69 -18.71
CA ARG A 142 10.44 -3.08 -19.68
C ARG A 142 9.24 -3.71 -19.02
N ARG A 143 8.04 -3.27 -19.40
CA ARG A 143 6.76 -3.83 -18.88
C ARG A 143 6.47 -5.24 -19.38
N THR A 144 6.96 -5.62 -20.57
CA THR A 144 6.77 -6.95 -21.18
C THR A 144 8.11 -7.58 -21.58
N THR A 145 8.15 -8.91 -21.69
CA THR A 145 9.24 -9.70 -22.30
C THR A 145 9.07 -9.80 -23.82
N VAL A 146 7.86 -9.51 -24.33
CA VAL A 146 7.55 -9.47 -25.77
C VAL A 146 8.36 -8.37 -26.44
N ARG A 147 8.93 -8.68 -27.60
CA ARG A 147 9.65 -7.70 -28.41
C ARG A 147 8.67 -6.59 -28.81
N PRO A 148 9.01 -5.30 -28.59
CA PRO A 148 8.16 -4.21 -29.04
C PRO A 148 8.06 -4.28 -30.56
N ALA A 149 6.82 -4.37 -31.05
CA ALA A 149 6.50 -4.18 -32.45
C ALA A 149 5.73 -2.86 -32.57
N PRO A 150 6.08 -1.98 -33.52
CA PRO A 150 5.24 -0.84 -33.84
C PRO A 150 3.81 -1.30 -34.18
N PRO A 151 2.77 -0.53 -33.80
CA PRO A 151 1.39 -0.90 -34.11
C PRO A 151 1.07 -0.82 -35.61
N LEU A 152 1.97 -0.21 -36.41
CA LEU A 152 1.86 -0.06 -37.85
C LEU A 152 3.21 -0.42 -38.47
N ASP A 153 3.19 -1.09 -39.62
CA ASP A 153 4.39 -1.32 -40.40
C ASP A 153 5.00 0.03 -40.78
N VAL A 154 6.31 0.15 -40.55
CA VAL A 154 7.06 1.29 -41.08
C VAL A 154 7.08 1.09 -42.60
N PRO A 155 6.64 2.08 -43.41
CA PRO A 155 6.72 1.96 -44.86
C PRO A 155 8.19 1.75 -45.30
N PRO A 156 8.48 1.52 -46.59
CA PRO A 156 9.86 1.52 -47.12
C PRO A 156 10.31 2.93 -47.55
N GLY A 157 11.51 3.36 -47.11
CA GLY A 157 12.03 4.72 -47.34
C GLY A 157 13.14 5.12 -46.35
N GLU A 158 13.82 6.24 -46.64
CA GLU A 158 14.83 6.84 -45.75
C GLU A 158 14.15 7.88 -44.83
N TRP A 159 13.90 7.50 -43.58
CA TRP A 159 13.48 8.37 -42.47
C TRP A 159 14.35 8.09 -41.24
#